data_AF-A0A8S3HF94-F1
#
_entry.id   AF-A0A8S3HF94-F1
#
_cell.length_a   1.000
_cell.length_b   1.000
_cell.length_c   1.000
_cell.angle_alpha   90.00
_cell.angle_beta   90.00
_cell.angle_gamma   90.00
#
_symmetry.space_group_name_H-M   'P 1'
#
loop_
_entity.id
_entity.type
_entity.pdbx_description
1 polymer ?
#
loop_
_entity_poly.entity_id
_entity_poly.type
_entity_poly.pdbx_seq_one_letter_code
_entity_poly.pdbx_strand_id
1 'polypeptide(L)'
;MRFLLHFYGTKSLKVALSHHLCARIQSCRGDFRSALNSEREAYQIYKLQLGDEHERTRESAQVLKHLTEQAVVLQRRINDVVKGQLLVIPSLT
;
A
#
# COMPACT_ATOMS: atom_id res chain seq x y z
N MET A 1 13.82 0.17 -8.14
CA MET A 1 13.44 -1.12 -7.53
C MET A 1 13.42 -2.29 -8.53
N ARG A 2 14.21 -2.26 -9.62
CA ARG A 2 14.22 -3.32 -10.67
C ARG A 2 15.37 -4.32 -10.53
N PHE A 3 16.37 -4.02 -9.70
CA PHE A 3 17.57 -4.84 -9.50
C PHE A 3 17.35 -6.06 -8.58
N LEU A 4 16.38 -6.01 -7.66
CA LEU A 4 16.16 -7.09 -6.69
C LEU A 4 15.53 -8.35 -7.31
N LEU A 5 14.76 -8.21 -8.39
CA LEU A 5 14.16 -9.32 -9.13
C LEU A 5 15.19 -10.14 -9.92
N HIS A 6 16.35 -9.54 -10.24
CA HIS A 6 17.36 -10.15 -11.11
C HIS A 6 18.35 -11.04 -10.33
N PHE A 7 18.53 -10.79 -9.03
CA PHE A 7 19.57 -11.43 -8.21
C PHE A 7 19.06 -12.48 -7.23
N TYR A 8 17.83 -12.33 -6.73
CA TYR A 8 17.19 -13.31 -5.87
C TYR A 8 15.88 -13.69 -6.55
N GLY A 9 15.76 -14.95 -6.97
CA GLY A 9 14.59 -15.45 -7.72
C GLY A 9 13.28 -14.91 -7.16
N THR A 10 12.32 -14.69 -8.06
CA THR A 10 11.04 -13.94 -7.94
C THR A 10 10.12 -14.28 -6.74
N LYS A 11 10.55 -15.14 -5.82
CA LYS A 11 9.81 -15.64 -4.66
C LYS A 11 10.61 -15.60 -3.34
N SER A 12 11.74 -14.91 -3.30
CA SER A 12 12.56 -14.89 -2.08
C SER A 12 11.91 -14.01 -1.00
N LEU A 13 11.79 -14.55 0.22
CA LEU A 13 11.29 -13.90 1.44
C LEU A 13 11.87 -12.49 1.67
N LYS A 14 13.08 -12.20 1.16
CA LYS A 14 13.70 -10.87 1.23
C LYS A 14 13.00 -9.81 0.35
N VAL A 15 12.48 -10.19 -0.81
CA VAL A 15 11.79 -9.28 -1.74
C VAL A 15 10.48 -8.81 -1.13
N ALA A 16 9.69 -9.73 -0.58
CA ALA A 16 8.42 -9.40 0.04
C ALA A 16 8.60 -8.53 1.30
N LEU A 17 9.68 -8.71 2.07
CA LEU A 17 10.00 -7.86 3.21
C LEU A 17 10.46 -6.46 2.78
N SER A 18 11.15 -6.35 1.65
CA SER A 18 11.52 -5.07 1.06
C SER A 18 10.29 -4.30 0.55
N HIS A 19 9.33 -5.00 -0.07
CA HIS A 19 8.02 -4.41 -0.43
C HIS A 19 7.27 -3.91 0.80
N HIS A 20 7.26 -4.67 1.89
CA HIS A 20 6.64 -4.28 3.16
C HIS A 20 7.19 -2.98 3.75
N LEU A 21 8.52 -2.86 3.81
CA LEU A 21 9.18 -1.62 4.22
C LEU A 21 8.89 -0.47 3.25
N CYS A 22 8.85 -0.75 1.94
CA CYS A 22 8.54 0.26 0.93
C CYS A 22 7.10 0.77 1.06
N ALA A 23 6.12 -0.10 1.34
CA ALA A 23 4.72 0.28 1.56
C ALA A 23 4.57 1.22 2.77
N ARG A 24 5.34 0.98 3.85
CA ARG A 24 5.40 1.89 5.01
C ARG A 24 5.95 3.27 4.64
N ILE A 25 7.02 3.32 3.83
CA ILE A 25 7.61 4.58 3.37
C ILE A 25 6.67 5.31 2.41
N GLN A 26 5.99 4.58 1.52
CA GLN A 26 5.03 5.14 0.57
C GLN A 26 3.78 5.68 1.27
N SER A 27 3.34 5.04 2.36
CA SER A 27 2.31 5.58 3.25
C SER A 27 2.71 6.96 3.79
N CYS A 28 3.96 7.14 4.24
CA CYS A 28 4.46 8.45 4.66
C CYS A 28 4.52 9.49 3.53
N ARG A 29 4.62 9.05 2.27
CA ARG A 29 4.62 9.93 1.08
C ARG A 29 3.21 10.24 0.54
N GLY A 30 2.17 9.64 1.10
CA GLY A 30 0.79 9.81 0.65
C GLY A 30 0.42 9.04 -0.62
N ASP A 31 1.32 8.22 -1.17
CA ASP A 31 1.04 7.36 -2.33
C ASP A 31 0.55 5.98 -1.88
N PHE A 32 -0.65 5.96 -1.32
CA PHE A 32 -1.28 4.74 -0.80
C PHE A 32 -1.69 3.76 -1.91
N ARG A 33 -1.91 4.25 -3.14
CA ARG A 33 -2.43 3.44 -4.24
C ARG A 33 -1.35 2.49 -4.78
N SER A 34 -0.14 3.00 -5.00
CA SER A 34 1.02 2.21 -5.41
C SER A 34 1.45 1.23 -4.31
N ALA A 35 1.34 1.66 -3.05
CA ALA A 35 1.69 0.87 -1.88
C ALA A 35 0.75 -0.33 -1.67
N LEU A 36 -0.57 -0.12 -1.81
CA LEU A 36 -1.55 -1.21 -1.73
C LEU A 36 -1.34 -2.27 -2.82
N ASN A 37 -1.00 -1.87 -4.04
CA ASN A 37 -0.77 -2.83 -5.12
C ASN A 37 0.49 -3.67 -4.86
N SER A 38 1.58 -3.02 -4.41
CA SER A 38 2.83 -3.69 -4.06
C SER A 38 2.68 -4.65 -2.88
N GLU A 39 1.98 -4.24 -1.81
CA GLU A 39 1.75 -5.09 -0.64
C GLU A 39 0.84 -6.27 -0.97
N ARG A 40 -0.14 -6.09 -1.87
CA ARG A 40 -1.02 -7.17 -2.33
C ARG A 40 -0.27 -8.27 -3.06
N GLU A 41 0.65 -7.91 -3.95
CA GLU A 41 1.50 -8.90 -4.63
C GLU A 41 2.43 -9.61 -3.63
N ALA A 42 3.02 -8.87 -2.68
CA ALA A 42 3.84 -9.46 -1.62
C ALA A 42 3.05 -10.47 -0.75
N TYR A 43 1.81 -10.14 -0.39
CA TYR A 43 0.91 -11.03 0.34
C TYR A 43 0.60 -12.31 -0.43
N GLN A 44 0.32 -12.21 -1.74
CA GLN A 44 0.10 -13.39 -2.58
C GLN A 44 1.34 -14.29 -2.63
N ILE A 45 2.54 -13.72 -2.72
CA ILE A 45 3.79 -14.48 -2.70
C ILE A 45 3.97 -15.17 -1.35
N TYR A 46 3.69 -14.48 -0.23
CA TYR A 46 3.75 -15.08 1.11
C TYR A 46 2.76 -16.22 1.28
N LYS A 47 1.51 -16.03 0.87
CA LYS A 47 0.48 -17.07 0.90
C LYS A 47 0.89 -18.28 0.05
N LEU A 48 1.47 -18.07 -1.12
CA LEU A 48 1.90 -19.16 -2.02
C LEU A 48 3.14 -19.91 -1.51
N GLN A 49 4.06 -19.23 -0.82
CA GLN A 49 5.31 -19.83 -0.34
C GLN A 49 5.21 -20.43 1.07
N LEU A 50 4.42 -19.81 1.95
CA LEU A 50 4.40 -20.11 3.39
C LEU A 50 3.04 -20.59 3.90
N GLY A 51 1.96 -20.38 3.13
CA GLY A 51 0.58 -20.64 3.56
C GLY A 51 -0.04 -19.49 4.38
N ASP A 52 -1.36 -19.58 4.61
CA ASP A 52 -2.12 -18.58 5.37
C ASP A 52 -1.79 -18.55 6.87
N GLU A 53 -1.32 -19.67 7.45
CA GLU A 53 -1.04 -19.77 8.89
C GLU A 53 0.30 -19.16 9.32
N HIS A 54 1.18 -18.83 8.38
CA HIS A 54 2.49 -18.29 8.71
C HIS A 54 2.38 -16.83 9.19
N GLU A 55 3.08 -16.49 10.27
CA GLU A 55 3.12 -15.13 10.86
C GLU A 55 3.41 -14.03 9.83
N ARG A 56 4.31 -14.28 8.88
CA ARG A 56 4.69 -13.37 7.79
C ARG A 56 3.52 -13.02 6.87
N THR A 57 2.65 -13.99 6.60
CA THR A 57 1.42 -13.80 5.81
C THR A 57 0.44 -12.95 6.59
N ARG A 58 0.27 -13.23 7.90
CA ARG A 58 -0.61 -12.44 8.78
C ARG A 58 -0.14 -11.00 8.96
N GLU A 59 1.16 -10.77 9.13
CA GLU A 59 1.75 -9.44 9.22
C GLU A 59 1.50 -8.62 7.95
N SER A 60 1.73 -9.22 6.77
CA SER A 60 1.47 -8.54 5.49
C SER A 60 -0.02 -8.25 5.28
N ALA A 61 -0.92 -9.16 5.70
CA ALA A 61 -2.37 -8.90 5.69
C ALA A 61 -2.75 -7.72 6.60
N GLN A 62 -2.14 -7.63 7.78
CA GLN A 62 -2.40 -6.54 8.73
C GLN A 62 -1.94 -5.19 8.17
N VAL A 63 -0.82 -5.17 7.45
CA VAL A 63 -0.33 -3.96 6.77
C VAL A 63 -1.21 -3.58 5.59
N LEU A 64 -1.69 -4.53 4.78
CA LEU A 64 -2.72 -4.26 3.75
C LEU A 64 -3.96 -3.60 4.33
N LYS A 65 -4.45 -4.10 5.47
CA LYS A 65 -5.61 -3.53 6.16
C LYS A 65 -5.33 -2.10 6.60
N HIS A 66 -4.19 -1.87 7.25
CA HIS A 66 -3.81 -0.54 7.72
C HIS A 66 -3.64 0.46 6.57
N LEU A 67 -2.98 0.06 5.48
CA LEU A 67 -2.86 0.91 4.29
C LEU A 67 -4.21 1.25 3.67
N THR A 68 -5.15 0.30 3.65
CA THR A 68 -6.50 0.53 3.11
C THR A 68 -7.27 1.51 3.98
N GLU A 69 -7.19 1.36 5.31
CA GLU A 69 -7.79 2.29 6.27
C GLU A 69 -7.22 3.70 6.10
N GLN A 70 -5.90 3.83 6.00
CA GLN A 70 -5.27 5.13 5.78
C GLN A 70 -5.60 5.75 4.41
N ALA A 71 -5.68 4.94 3.36
CA ALA A 71 -6.12 5.40 2.04
C ALA A 71 -7.54 5.97 2.07
N VAL A 72 -8.46 5.29 2.77
CA VAL A 72 -9.86 5.76 2.94
C VAL A 72 -9.90 7.04 3.76
N VAL A 73 -9.10 7.15 4.83
CA VAL A 73 -9.00 8.38 5.63
C VAL A 73 -8.48 9.54 4.78
N LEU A 74 -7.41 9.33 3.99
CA LEU A 74 -6.91 10.34 3.07
C LEU A 74 -7.99 10.74 2.07
N GLN A 75 -8.65 9.77 1.45
CA GLN A 75 -9.70 10.04 0.45
C GLN A 75 -10.89 10.80 1.06
N ARG A 76 -11.28 10.50 2.29
CA ARG A 76 -12.28 11.28 3.04
C ARG A 76 -11.82 12.71 3.27
N ARG A 77 -10.59 12.90 3.75
CA ARG A 77 -10.03 14.26 3.93
C ARG A 77 -9.97 15.05 2.62
N ILE A 78 -9.55 14.42 1.53
CA ILE A 78 -9.57 15.03 0.19
C ILE A 78 -11.00 15.41 -0.19
N ASN A 79 -11.97 14.52 0.00
CA ASN A 79 -13.37 14.79 -0.32
C ASN A 79 -13.97 15.92 0.53
N ASP A 80 -13.61 16.01 1.81
CA ASP A 80 -14.03 17.09 2.71
C ASP A 80 -13.38 18.42 2.31
N VAL A 81 -12.10 18.43 1.95
CA VAL A 81 -11.42 19.62 1.41
C VAL A 81 -12.06 20.04 0.09
N VAL A 82 -12.31 19.11 -0.84
CA VAL A 82 -12.95 19.41 -2.14
C VAL A 82 -14.37 19.94 -1.93
N LYS A 83 -15.16 19.38 -1.01
CA LYS A 83 -16.49 19.91 -0.64
C LYS A 83 -16.40 21.30 -0.02
N GLY A 84 -15.42 21.55 0.86
CA GLY A 84 -15.20 22.86 1.46
C GLY A 84 -14.68 23.91 0.46
N GLN A 85 -13.90 23.48 -0.54
CA GLN A 85 -13.29 24.34 -1.55
C GLN A 85 -14.23 24.61 -2.74
N LEU A 86 -15.20 23.73 -3.02
CA LEU A 86 -16.27 23.98 -4.00
C LEU A 86 -17.18 25.15 -3.61
N LEU A 87 -17.24 25.52 -2.33
CA LEU A 87 -17.97 26.71 -1.87
C LEU A 87 -17.24 28.03 -2.18
N VAL A 88 -15.97 27.98 -2.62
CA VAL A 88 -15.14 29.15 -2.95
C VAL A 88 -14.85 29.22 -4.45
N ILE A 89 -15.76 28.72 -5.27
CA ILE A 89 -15.84 29.14 -6.68
C ILE A 89 -17.13 29.96 -6.79
N PRO A 90 -17.13 31.27 -6.46
CA PRO A 90 -18.14 32.13 -7.03
C PRO A 90 -17.95 32.03 -8.54
N SER A 91 -18.91 31.38 -9.18
CA SER A 91 -19.10 31.39 -10.61
C SER A 91 -18.85 32.80 -11.13
N LEU A 92 -17.81 32.95 -11.94
CA LEU A 92 -17.55 34.13 -12.73
C LEU A 92 -18.56 34.12 -13.89
N THR A 93 -19.79 34.54 -13.60
CA THR A 93 -20.82 34.87 -14.60
C THR A 93 -21.63 36.07 -14.11
#